data_AF-A0A926CT15-F1
#
_entry.id   AF-A0A926CT15-F1
#
_cell.length_a   1.000
_cell.length_b   1.000
_cell.length_c   1.000
_cell.angle_alpha   90.00
_cell.angle_beta   90.00
_cell.angle_gamma   90.00
#
_symmetry.space_group_name_H-M   'P 1'
#
loop_
_entity.id
_entity.type
_entity.pdbx_description
1 polymer ?
#
loop_
_entity_poly.entity_id
_entity_poly.type
_entity_poly.pdbx_seq_one_letter_code
_entity_poly.pdbx_strand_id
1 'polypeptide(L)'
;AFGEDAYPTLSLKAAALLHSVARNHPFTDGNKRTATVGMIFMLQVNGQTVNWQPEEALTMILRAAEGHTEVDAIAAWLPLIATEYVLQPDSEADMRLIARIIDNHRWLLDELEQR
;
A
#
# COMPACT_ATOMS: atom_id res chain seq x y z
N ALA A 1 -14.05 -17.81 12.53
CA ALA A 1 -14.80 -17.58 13.78
C ALA A 1 -14.61 -16.12 14.21
N PHE A 2 -15.54 -15.51 14.93
CA PHE A 2 -15.28 -14.18 15.53
C PHE A 2 -14.22 -14.33 16.62
N GLY A 3 -13.07 -13.65 16.48
CA GLY A 3 -11.97 -13.66 17.46
C GLY A 3 -10.57 -13.90 16.87
N GLU A 4 -10.46 -14.35 15.61
CA GLU A 4 -9.18 -14.47 14.90
C GLU A 4 -8.92 -13.25 14.03
N ASP A 5 -7.64 -12.91 13.87
CA ASP A 5 -7.23 -11.83 12.98
C ASP A 5 -7.65 -12.14 11.54
N ALA A 6 -8.46 -11.26 10.94
CA ALA A 6 -8.95 -11.43 9.58
C ALA A 6 -7.81 -11.47 8.54
N TYR A 7 -6.68 -10.84 8.87
CA TYR A 7 -5.50 -10.76 8.01
C TYR A 7 -4.25 -11.12 8.84
N PRO A 8 -3.94 -12.42 8.99
CA PRO A 8 -2.94 -12.90 9.96
C PRO A 8 -1.49 -12.54 9.61
N THR A 9 -1.20 -12.09 8.38
CA THR A 9 0.14 -11.71 7.95
C THR A 9 0.20 -10.22 7.61
N LEU A 10 1.40 -9.63 7.72
CA LEU A 10 1.61 -8.23 7.31
C LEU A 10 1.24 -8.00 5.84
N SER A 11 1.60 -8.93 4.95
CA SER A 11 1.24 -8.85 3.53
C SER A 11 -0.28 -8.83 3.32
N LEU A 12 -1.03 -9.66 4.06
CA LEU A 12 -2.49 -9.66 3.99
C LEU A 12 -3.08 -8.36 4.52
N LYS A 13 -2.54 -7.80 5.61
CA LYS A 13 -2.99 -6.50 6.15
C LYS A 13 -2.75 -5.36 5.16
N ALA A 14 -1.56 -5.30 4.58
CA ALA A 14 -1.18 -4.31 3.59
C ALA A 14 -2.05 -4.42 2.31
N ALA A 15 -2.22 -5.64 1.82
CA ALA A 15 -3.09 -5.94 0.67
C ALA A 15 -4.56 -5.57 0.93
N ALA A 16 -5.08 -5.89 2.11
CA ALA A 16 -6.44 -5.54 2.50
C ALA A 16 -6.65 -4.02 2.58
N LEU A 17 -5.65 -3.28 3.09
CA LEU A 17 -5.67 -1.82 3.12
C LEU A 17 -5.71 -1.24 1.70
N LEU A 18 -4.84 -1.71 0.80
CA LEU A 18 -4.84 -1.30 -0.60
C LEU A 18 -6.20 -1.57 -1.24
N HIS A 19 -6.66 -2.82 -1.16
CA HIS A 19 -7.91 -3.26 -1.80
C HIS A 19 -9.11 -2.47 -1.28
N SER A 20 -9.26 -2.32 0.04
CA SER A 20 -10.41 -1.63 0.63
C SER A 20 -10.47 -0.15 0.25
N VAL A 21 -9.35 0.58 0.33
CA VAL A 21 -9.34 2.02 -0.01
C VAL A 21 -9.48 2.23 -1.51
N ALA A 22 -8.87 1.39 -2.34
CA ALA A 22 -8.97 1.51 -3.80
C ALA A 22 -10.39 1.19 -4.32
N ARG A 23 -11.07 0.19 -3.74
CA ARG A 23 -12.37 -0.32 -4.21
C ARG A 23 -13.59 0.40 -3.66
N ASN A 24 -13.53 0.86 -2.41
CA ASN A 24 -14.70 1.45 -1.76
C ASN A 24 -14.86 2.94 -2.07
N HIS A 25 -13.91 3.55 -2.79
CA HIS A 25 -13.91 4.96 -3.16
C HIS A 25 -14.28 5.92 -2.01
N PRO A 26 -13.62 5.84 -0.84
CA PRO A 26 -13.98 6.66 0.33
C PRO A 26 -13.71 8.16 0.15
N PHE A 27 -12.91 8.56 -0.85
CA PHE A 27 -12.59 9.94 -1.17
C PHE A 27 -13.20 10.37 -2.51
N THR A 28 -13.47 11.67 -2.66
CA THR A 28 -13.92 12.27 -3.92
C THR A 28 -12.93 12.00 -5.07
N ASP A 29 -11.63 12.05 -4.78
CA ASP A 29 -10.55 11.69 -5.69
C ASP A 29 -9.34 11.17 -4.87
N GLY A 30 -8.36 10.56 -5.54
CA GLY A 30 -7.10 10.14 -4.95
C GLY A 30 -7.14 8.75 -4.33
N ASN A 31 -8.26 8.02 -4.42
CA ASN A 31 -8.44 6.71 -3.80
C ASN A 31 -7.28 5.74 -4.07
N LYS A 32 -6.87 5.60 -5.34
CA LYS A 32 -5.75 4.72 -5.72
C LYS A 32 -4.42 5.18 -5.13
N ARG A 33 -4.12 6.49 -5.21
CA ARG A 33 -2.89 7.09 -4.67
C ARG A 33 -2.82 6.93 -3.15
N THR A 34 -3.90 7.25 -2.44
CA THR A 34 -4.00 7.10 -0.99
C THR A 34 -3.89 5.63 -0.56
N ALA A 35 -4.53 4.72 -1.28
CA ALA A 35 -4.42 3.28 -1.03
C ALA A 35 -2.96 2.79 -1.18
N THR A 36 -2.27 3.20 -2.25
CA THR A 36 -0.87 2.86 -2.50
C THR A 36 0.06 3.39 -1.41
N VAL A 37 -0.02 4.69 -1.08
CA VAL A 37 0.80 5.30 -0.04
C VAL A 37 0.50 4.68 1.33
N GLY A 38 -0.77 4.46 1.66
CA GLY A 38 -1.18 3.84 2.91
C GLY A 38 -0.66 2.41 3.07
N MET A 39 -0.71 1.61 1.99
CA MET A 39 -0.14 0.27 1.98
C MET A 39 1.37 0.28 2.20
N ILE A 40 2.11 1.13 1.48
CA ILE A 40 3.58 1.23 1.62
C ILE A 40 3.94 1.72 3.02
N PHE A 41 3.21 2.71 3.54
CA PHE A 41 3.39 3.21 4.90
C PHE A 41 3.18 2.11 5.93
N MET A 42 2.09 1.33 5.82
CA MET A 42 1.83 0.17 6.69
C MET A 42 2.98 -0.83 6.68
N LEU A 43 3.57 -1.10 5.51
CA LEU A 43 4.74 -1.97 5.42
C LEU A 43 5.95 -1.35 6.14
N GLN A 44 6.26 -0.08 5.86
CA GLN A 44 7.47 0.58 6.37
C GLN A 44 7.46 0.77 7.88
N VAL A 45 6.31 1.10 8.47
CA VAL A 45 6.17 1.16 9.94
C VAL A 45 6.22 -0.23 10.60
N ASN A 46 6.23 -1.31 9.81
CA ASN A 46 6.45 -2.68 10.27
C ASN A 46 7.79 -3.26 9.77
N GLY A 47 8.75 -2.40 9.37
CA GLY A 47 10.10 -2.81 8.99
C GLY A 47 10.20 -3.54 7.64
N GLN A 48 9.20 -3.40 6.77
CA GLN A 48 9.20 -3.93 5.41
C GLN A 48 8.97 -2.82 4.39
N THR A 49 9.44 -2.99 3.16
CA THR A 49 9.06 -2.13 2.04
C THR A 49 8.91 -2.97 0.79
N VAL A 50 8.35 -2.39 -0.26
CA VAL A 50 8.23 -3.00 -1.58
C VAL A 50 9.48 -2.74 -2.41
N ASN A 51 9.92 -3.75 -3.15
CA ASN A 51 10.94 -3.65 -4.20
C ASN A 51 10.35 -4.15 -5.53
N TRP A 52 9.43 -3.37 -6.08
CA TRP A 52 8.76 -3.68 -7.35
C TRP A 52 9.31 -2.83 -8.50
N GLN A 53 8.98 -3.20 -9.73
CA GLN A 53 9.04 -2.28 -10.85
C GLN A 53 7.78 -1.39 -10.88
N PRO A 54 7.89 -0.08 -11.10
CA PRO A 54 6.74 0.84 -11.04
C PRO A 54 5.58 0.46 -11.99
N GLU A 55 5.88 -0.04 -13.18
CA GLU A 55 4.89 -0.44 -14.19
C GLU A 55 4.09 -1.68 -13.77
N GLU A 56 4.76 -2.64 -13.13
CA GLU A 56 4.11 -3.83 -12.57
C GLU A 56 3.19 -3.45 -11.41
N ALA A 57 3.65 -2.53 -10.56
CA ALA A 57 2.85 -2.00 -9.47
C ALA A 57 1.62 -1.25 -9.98
N LEU A 58 1.77 -0.38 -10.98
CA LEU A 58 0.67 0.32 -11.63
C LEU A 58 -0.38 -0.68 -12.12
N THR A 59 0.05 -1.70 -12.86
CA THR A 59 -0.84 -2.74 -13.39
C THR A 59 -1.60 -3.46 -12.27
N MET A 60 -0.90 -3.87 -11.21
CA MET A 60 -1.53 -4.56 -10.08
C MET A 60 -2.55 -3.67 -9.35
N ILE A 61 -2.20 -2.40 -9.09
CA ILE A 61 -3.04 -1.46 -8.36
C ILE A 61 -4.30 -1.10 -9.17
N LEU A 62 -4.19 -0.92 -10.49
CA LEU A 62 -5.35 -0.69 -11.35
C LEU A 62 -6.29 -1.91 -11.34
N ARG A 63 -5.75 -3.12 -11.48
CA ARG A 63 -6.55 -4.36 -11.39
C ARG A 63 -7.25 -4.48 -10.04
N ALA A 64 -6.56 -4.15 -8.94
CA ALA A 64 -7.15 -4.17 -7.62
C ALA A 64 -8.29 -3.15 -7.49
N ALA A 65 -8.11 -1.93 -7.99
CA ALA A 65 -9.14 -0.88 -7.98
C ALA A 65 -10.37 -1.26 -8.82
N GLU A 66 -10.16 -1.91 -9.96
CA GLU A 66 -11.22 -2.40 -10.85
C GLU A 66 -11.93 -3.66 -10.30
N GLY A 67 -11.37 -4.32 -9.28
CA GLY A 67 -11.90 -5.57 -8.73
C GLY A 67 -11.54 -6.81 -9.53
N HIS A 68 -10.46 -6.73 -10.31
CA HIS A 68 -9.90 -7.85 -11.06
C HIS A 68 -8.86 -8.66 -10.27
N THR A 69 -8.56 -8.25 -9.03
CA THR A 69 -7.63 -8.91 -8.11
C THR A 69 -8.12 -8.81 -6.68
N GLU A 70 -8.18 -9.96 -5.99
CA GLU A 70 -8.57 -10.07 -4.57
C GLU A 70 -7.37 -9.93 -3.61
N VAL A 71 -7.67 -9.72 -2.32
CA VAL A 71 -6.67 -9.48 -1.26
C VAL A 71 -5.55 -10.53 -1.23
N ASP A 72 -5.89 -11.81 -1.30
CA ASP A 72 -4.90 -12.90 -1.22
C ASP A 72 -3.90 -12.85 -2.39
N ALA A 73 -4.38 -12.51 -3.59
CA ALA A 73 -3.54 -12.41 -4.78
C ALA A 73 -2.62 -11.18 -4.71
N ILE A 74 -3.10 -10.05 -4.19
CA ILE A 74 -2.27 -8.87 -3.93
C ILE A 74 -1.19 -9.23 -2.90
N ALA A 75 -1.56 -9.88 -1.80
CA ALA A 75 -0.64 -10.24 -0.72
C ALA A 75 0.46 -11.20 -1.19
N ALA A 76 0.12 -12.17 -2.05
CA ALA A 76 1.08 -13.12 -2.61
C ALA A 76 2.04 -12.48 -3.63
N TRP A 77 1.62 -11.40 -4.29
CA TRP A 77 2.42 -10.70 -5.29
C TRP A 77 3.45 -9.72 -4.67
N LEU A 78 3.19 -9.19 -3.47
CA LEU A 78 4.03 -8.14 -2.86
C LEU A 78 5.51 -8.55 -2.74
N PRO A 79 6.44 -7.86 -3.43
CA PRO A 79 7.87 -8.15 -3.35
C PRO A 79 8.47 -7.43 -2.13
N LEU A 80 8.33 -8.04 -0.95
CA LEU A 80 8.76 -7.44 0.30
C LEU A 80 10.27 -7.60 0.54
N ILE A 81 10.89 -6.50 0.97
CA ILE A 81 12.26 -6.47 1.48
C ILE A 81 12.30 -5.80 2.85
N ALA A 82 13.28 -6.18 3.69
CA ALA A 82 13.48 -5.53 4.98
C ALA A 82 13.93 -4.07 4.81
N THR A 83 13.51 -3.19 5.72
CA THR A 83 13.94 -1.80 5.79
C THR A 83 14.12 -1.34 7.23
N GLU A 84 14.92 -0.29 7.45
CA GLU A 84 15.15 0.25 8.79
C GLU A 84 13.87 0.88 9.36
N TYR A 85 13.60 0.58 10.64
CA TYR A 85 12.42 1.07 11.36
C TYR A 85 12.80 1.68 12.72
N VAL A 86 12.11 2.74 13.12
CA VAL A 86 12.21 3.37 14.44
C VAL A 86 10.97 2.98 15.27
N LEU A 87 11.19 2.23 16.35
CA LEU A 87 10.17 1.60 17.21
C LEU A 87 9.22 2.55 17.97
N GLN A 88 9.23 3.85 17.71
CA GLN A 88 8.44 4.82 18.46
C GLN A 88 7.51 5.62 17.55
N PRO A 89 6.19 5.67 17.86
CA PRO A 89 5.27 6.56 17.18
C PRO A 89 5.70 8.01 17.33
N ASP A 90 5.96 8.68 16.21
CA ASP A 90 6.39 10.07 16.15
C ASP A 90 5.77 10.72 14.92
N SER A 91 4.89 11.70 15.13
CA SER A 91 4.14 12.33 14.04
C SER A 91 5.04 13.04 13.03
N GLU A 92 6.17 13.60 13.46
CA GLU A 92 7.08 14.26 12.52
C GLU A 92 7.86 13.24 11.70
N ALA A 93 8.28 12.13 12.33
CA ALA A 93 8.93 11.03 11.64
C ALA A 93 7.98 10.38 10.63
N ASP A 94 6.72 10.17 11.02
CA ASP A 94 5.68 9.62 10.15
C ASP A 94 5.40 10.54 8.96
N MET A 95 5.31 11.87 9.18
CA MET A 95 5.16 12.83 8.08
C MET A 95 6.35 12.82 7.13
N ARG A 96 7.59 12.78 7.65
CA ARG A 96 8.79 12.64 6.82
C ARG A 96 8.81 11.33 6.03
N LEU A 97 8.34 10.24 6.64
CA LEU A 97 8.23 8.95 6.00
C LEU A 97 7.24 8.98 4.83
N ILE A 98 6.05 9.55 5.05
CA ILE A 98 5.03 9.71 4.02
C ILE A 98 5.57 10.57 2.86
N ALA A 99 6.23 11.69 3.15
CA ALA A 99 6.84 12.53 2.12
C ALA A 99 7.87 11.75 1.28
N ARG A 100 8.74 10.98 1.94
CA ARG A 100 9.73 10.13 1.26
C ARG A 100 9.08 9.03 0.43
N ILE A 101 8.00 8.41 0.92
CA ILE A 101 7.23 7.40 0.15
C ILE A 101 6.67 8.04 -1.13
N ILE A 102 6.06 9.22 -1.02
CA ILE A 102 5.52 9.97 -2.15
C ILE A 102 6.62 10.29 -3.16
N ASP A 103 7.76 10.79 -2.70
CA ASP A 103 8.89 11.12 -3.58
C ASP A 103 9.45 9.89 -4.30
N ASN A 104 9.67 8.80 -3.58
CA ASN A 104 10.24 7.56 -4.15
C ASN A 104 9.29 6.88 -5.14
N HIS A 105 7.98 7.10 -5.02
CA HIS A 105 6.95 6.50 -5.87
C HIS A 105 6.27 7.52 -6.79
N ARG A 106 6.86 8.71 -6.96
CA ARG A 106 6.25 9.84 -7.67
C ARG A 106 5.69 9.46 -9.04
N TRP A 107 6.50 8.80 -9.86
CA TRP A 107 6.06 8.35 -11.19
C TRP A 107 4.81 7.48 -11.13
N LEU A 108 4.77 6.50 -10.22
CA LEU A 108 3.62 5.61 -10.05
C LEU A 108 2.38 6.38 -9.60
N LEU A 109 2.55 7.31 -8.66
CA LEU A 109 1.44 8.11 -8.13
C LEU A 109 0.88 9.06 -9.20
N ASP A 110 1.74 9.66 -10.02
CA ASP A 110 1.36 10.52 -11.13
C ASP A 110 0.59 9.73 -12.21
N GLU A 111 1.02 8.50 -12.53
CA GLU A 111 0.28 7.62 -13.46
C GLU A 111 -1.08 7.18 -12.91
N LEU A 112 -1.18 6.90 -11.60
CA LEU A 112 -2.45 6.57 -10.93
C LEU A 112 -3.43 7.74 -10.87
N GLU A 113 -2.96 8.99 -10.98
CA GLU A 113 -3.82 10.17 -11.11
C GLU A 113 -4.43 10.29 -12.50
N GLN A 114 -3.71 9.89 -13.54
CA GLN A 114 -4.12 10.01 -14.94
C GLN A 114 -5.04 8.88 -15.43
N ARG A 115 -5.36 7.91 -14.58
CA ARG A 115 -6.16 6.71 -14.88
C ARG A 115 -7.31 6.63 -13.90
#